data_AF-Q0W903-F1
#
_entry.id   AF-Q0W903-F1
#
_cell.length_a   1.000
_cell.length_b   1.000
_cell.length_c   1.000
_cell.angle_alpha   90.00
_cell.angle_beta   90.00
_cell.angle_gamma   90.00
#
_symmetry.space_group_name_H-M   'P 1'
#
loop_
_entity.id
_entity.type
_entity.pdbx_description
1 polymer ?
#
loop_
_entity_poly.entity_id
_entity_poly.type
_entity_poly.pdbx_seq_one_letter_code
_entity_poly.pdbx_strand_id
1 'polypeptide(L)'
;MAESRRYPLKTDPQGMVGRECPNPSCMTYFKVEASQVDCDELICPVCGRTDDCKKYTTVPQIDYINSLIFHKDSCPITHTGYSKTPPCRDYVELPAKCVYSCDSCNKKFGIDCKKPENCPYCNATREHLHEENKCDLNCSE
;
A
#
# COMPACT_ATOMS: atom_id res chain seq x y z
N MET A 1 12.71 26.17 10.11
CA MET A 1 12.56 25.12 9.09
C MET A 1 11.72 24.03 9.72
N ALA A 2 10.48 23.82 9.27
CA ALA A 2 9.63 22.78 9.84
C ALA A 2 10.17 21.41 9.37
N GLU A 3 10.72 20.64 10.30
CA GLU A 3 11.19 19.29 10.01
C GLU A 3 10.01 18.45 9.54
N SER A 4 10.10 17.91 8.32
CA SER A 4 9.08 17.01 7.77
C SER A 4 9.15 15.69 8.53
N ARG A 5 8.32 15.54 9.55
CA ARG A 5 8.29 14.35 10.39
C ARG A 5 7.71 13.19 9.59
N ARG A 6 8.52 12.17 9.34
CA ARG A 6 8.10 10.94 8.66
C ARG A 6 7.55 9.97 9.70
N TYR A 7 6.30 9.56 9.52
CA TYR A 7 5.70 8.50 10.32
C TYR A 7 5.83 7.19 9.53
N PRO A 8 6.54 6.18 10.07
CA PRO A 8 6.64 4.90 9.39
C PRO A 8 5.27 4.23 9.35
N LEU A 9 4.87 3.81 8.16
CA LEU A 9 3.73 2.93 7.97
C LEU A 9 4.15 1.52 8.44
N LYS A 10 3.27 0.86 9.19
CA LYS A 10 3.35 -0.58 9.44
C LYS A 10 3.27 -1.33 8.12
N THR A 11 4.16 -2.31 7.96
CA THR A 11 4.13 -3.24 6.84
C THR A 11 3.50 -4.56 7.28
N ASP A 12 2.99 -5.29 6.31
CA ASP A 12 2.62 -6.71 6.47
C ASP A 12 3.86 -7.57 6.87
N PRO A 13 3.70 -8.80 7.43
CA PRO A 13 4.83 -9.71 7.67
C PRO A 13 5.71 -9.99 6.43
N GLN A 14 5.18 -9.80 5.21
CA GLN A 14 5.94 -9.88 3.96
C GLN A 14 6.70 -8.59 3.59
N GLY A 15 6.68 -7.55 4.44
CA GLY A 15 7.33 -6.26 4.17
C GLY A 15 6.60 -5.39 3.15
N MET A 16 5.36 -5.73 2.81
CA MET A 16 4.54 -4.99 1.85
C MET A 16 3.65 -3.96 2.56
N VAL A 17 3.43 -2.83 1.90
CA VAL A 17 2.53 -1.76 2.32
C VAL A 17 1.37 -1.65 1.34
N GLY A 18 0.15 -1.53 1.86
CA GLY A 18 -1.07 -1.34 1.09
C GLY A 18 -1.15 0.06 0.47
N ARG A 19 -1.68 0.11 -0.73
CA ARG A 19 -1.89 1.31 -1.54
C ARG A 19 -3.23 1.21 -2.23
N GLU A 20 -3.93 2.33 -2.35
CA GLU A 20 -5.24 2.39 -2.99
C GLU A 20 -5.21 3.42 -4.12
N CYS A 21 -5.72 3.06 -5.28
CA CYS A 21 -5.77 3.99 -6.41
C CYS A 21 -6.74 5.15 -6.11
N PRO A 22 -6.29 6.43 -6.20
CA PRO A 22 -7.14 7.59 -5.94
C PRO A 22 -8.22 7.81 -7.02
N ASN A 23 -8.20 7.03 -8.10
CA ASN A 23 -9.19 7.11 -9.16
C ASN A 23 -10.51 6.46 -8.68
N PRO A 24 -11.63 7.21 -8.55
CA PRO A 24 -12.91 6.67 -8.06
C PRO A 24 -13.47 5.56 -8.96
N SER A 25 -13.12 5.53 -10.25
CA SER A 25 -13.53 4.43 -11.14
C SER A 25 -12.68 3.17 -10.99
N CYS A 26 -11.48 3.27 -10.41
CA CYS A 26 -10.57 2.14 -10.26
C CYS A 26 -10.61 1.57 -8.84
N MET A 27 -10.44 2.45 -7.83
CA MET A 27 -10.40 2.17 -6.38
C MET A 27 -9.72 0.86 -6.02
N THR A 28 -8.70 0.50 -6.78
CA THR A 28 -8.04 -0.79 -6.63
C THR A 28 -7.06 -0.67 -5.48
N TYR A 29 -7.20 -1.58 -4.53
CA TYR A 29 -6.21 -1.81 -3.49
C TYR A 29 -5.16 -2.81 -3.97
N PHE A 30 -3.90 -2.44 -3.83
CA PHE A 30 -2.72 -3.23 -4.18
C PHE A 30 -1.62 -2.99 -3.15
N LYS A 31 -0.66 -3.90 -3.03
CA LYS A 31 0.44 -3.84 -2.08
C LYS A 31 1.75 -3.72 -2.79
N VAL A 32 2.67 -2.94 -2.24
CA VAL A 32 4.01 -2.71 -2.79
C VAL A 32 5.05 -2.89 -1.69
N GLU A 33 6.25 -3.30 -2.02
CA GLU A 33 7.30 -3.49 -1.02
C GLU A 33 7.76 -2.12 -0.49
N ALA A 34 7.65 -1.89 0.82
CA ALA A 34 7.91 -0.56 1.40
C ALA A 34 9.35 -0.07 1.16
N SER A 35 10.29 -1.00 1.08
CA SER A 35 11.70 -0.74 0.77
C SER A 35 11.96 -0.31 -0.68
N GLN A 36 11.04 -0.59 -1.60
CA GLN A 36 11.19 -0.39 -3.05
C GLN A 36 10.45 0.85 -3.58
N VAL A 37 9.73 1.53 -2.69
CA VAL A 37 8.91 2.70 -2.99
C VAL A 37 9.64 3.93 -2.47
N ASP A 38 10.50 4.48 -3.33
CA ASP A 38 10.93 5.86 -3.21
C ASP A 38 9.75 6.77 -3.59
N CYS A 39 9.35 7.62 -2.66
CA CYS A 39 8.01 8.21 -2.55
C CYS A 39 7.77 9.39 -3.52
N ASP A 40 8.20 9.26 -4.77
CA ASP A 40 8.03 10.27 -5.83
C ASP A 40 6.85 9.93 -6.74
N GLU A 41 6.83 8.75 -7.35
CA GLU A 41 5.79 8.35 -8.30
C GLU A 41 5.41 6.88 -8.14
N LEU A 42 4.10 6.59 -8.22
CA LEU A 42 3.55 5.24 -8.19
C LEU A 42 2.53 5.07 -9.32
N ILE A 43 2.59 3.92 -9.99
CA ILE A 43 1.68 3.58 -11.07
C ILE A 43 0.62 2.62 -10.55
N CYS A 44 -0.64 2.85 -10.90
CA CYS A 44 -1.72 1.92 -10.59
C CYS A 44 -1.59 0.67 -11.49
N PRO A 45 -1.49 -0.54 -10.92
CA PRO A 45 -1.30 -1.75 -11.70
C PRO A 45 -2.51 -2.13 -12.58
N VAL A 46 -3.69 -1.54 -12.33
CA VAL A 46 -4.91 -1.82 -13.10
C VAL A 46 -5.15 -0.75 -14.15
N CYS A 47 -5.31 0.53 -13.75
CA CYS A 47 -5.65 1.59 -14.71
C CYS A 47 -4.43 2.29 -15.34
N GLY A 48 -3.20 1.95 -14.94
CA GLY A 48 -1.98 2.55 -15.49
C GLY A 48 -1.77 4.04 -15.13
N ARG A 49 -2.59 4.58 -14.22
CA ARG A 49 -2.48 5.97 -13.77
C ARG A 49 -1.18 6.16 -12.97
N THR A 50 -0.43 7.22 -13.26
CA THR A 50 0.75 7.61 -12.47
C THR A 50 0.41 8.81 -11.61
N ASP A 51 0.73 8.75 -10.32
CA ASP A 51 0.51 9.84 -9.37
C ASP A 51 1.51 9.74 -8.20
N ASP A 52 1.62 10.81 -7.41
CA ASP A 52 2.47 10.84 -6.20
C ASP A 52 2.07 9.71 -5.23
N CYS A 53 3.07 9.00 -4.69
CA CYS A 53 2.86 7.87 -3.80
C CYS A 53 1.95 8.19 -2.59
N LYS A 54 1.95 9.44 -2.11
CA LYS A 54 1.07 9.89 -1.01
C LYS A 54 -0.40 9.87 -1.40
N LYS A 55 -0.73 10.11 -2.67
CA LYS A 55 -2.13 10.02 -3.16
C LYS A 55 -2.64 8.59 -3.17
N TYR A 56 -1.75 7.61 -3.15
CA TYR A 56 -2.10 6.19 -3.02
C TYR A 56 -2.22 5.72 -1.57
N THR A 57 -2.08 6.62 -0.59
CA THR A 57 -2.25 6.29 0.83
C THR A 57 -3.71 5.98 1.11
N THR A 58 -3.97 4.89 1.80
CA THR A 58 -5.35 4.48 2.10
C THR A 58 -5.96 5.34 3.20
N VAL A 59 -7.29 5.44 3.23
CA VAL A 59 -8.02 6.12 4.32
C VAL A 59 -7.57 5.65 5.72
N PRO A 60 -7.46 4.33 6.03
CA PRO A 60 -6.99 3.90 7.35
C PRO A 60 -5.52 4.29 7.65
N GLN A 61 -4.66 4.38 6.64
CA GLN A 61 -3.29 4.87 6.83
C GLN A 61 -3.26 6.38 7.13
N ILE A 62 -4.06 7.18 6.41
CA ILE A 62 -4.20 8.63 6.67
C ILE A 62 -4.70 8.85 8.09
N ASP A 63 -5.69 8.07 8.49
CA ASP A 63 -6.31 8.15 9.79
C ASP A 63 -5.34 7.75 10.94
N TYR A 64 -4.54 6.68 10.74
CA TYR A 64 -3.44 6.34 11.64
C TYR A 64 -2.44 7.49 11.79
N ILE A 65 -1.99 8.08 10.67
CA ILE A 65 -1.05 9.22 10.68
C ILE A 65 -1.67 10.42 11.41
N ASN A 66 -2.94 10.72 11.16
CA ASN A 66 -3.65 11.79 11.86
C ASN A 66 -3.70 11.52 13.36
N SER A 67 -3.99 10.29 13.79
CA SER A 67 -4.01 9.94 15.20
C SER A 67 -2.65 10.17 15.89
N LEU A 68 -1.55 9.87 15.20
CA LEU A 68 -0.18 10.14 15.67
C LEU A 68 0.14 11.64 15.78
N ILE A 69 -0.36 12.44 14.85
CA ILE A 69 -0.16 13.90 14.82
C ILE A 69 -0.96 14.58 15.93
N PHE A 70 -2.26 14.27 16.04
CA PHE A 70 -3.18 14.97 16.93
C PHE A 70 -3.13 14.47 18.39
N HIS A 71 -2.68 13.24 18.63
CA HIS A 71 -2.72 12.61 19.96
C HIS A 71 -1.36 12.12 20.46
N LYS A 72 -0.29 12.78 20.03
CA LYS A 72 1.11 12.48 20.35
C LYS A 72 1.38 12.16 21.83
N ASP A 73 0.76 12.89 22.75
CA ASP A 73 0.97 12.74 24.20
C ASP A 73 -0.06 11.82 24.89
N SER A 74 -1.19 11.54 24.22
CA SER A 74 -2.29 10.74 24.79
C SER A 74 -2.33 9.31 24.24
N CYS A 75 -1.60 9.05 23.16
CA CYS A 75 -1.53 7.74 22.55
C CYS A 75 -0.31 6.98 23.05
N PRO A 76 -0.47 5.92 23.87
CA PRO A 76 0.62 5.04 24.26
C PRO A 76 0.96 4.09 23.09
N ILE A 77 1.27 4.63 21.91
CA ILE A 77 1.76 3.84 20.78
C ILE A 77 3.27 3.74 20.96
N THR A 78 3.70 2.95 21.95
CA THR A 78 4.97 2.25 21.78
C THR A 78 4.85 1.51 20.45
N HIS A 79 5.82 1.70 19.54
CA HIS A 79 5.84 1.23 18.14
C HIS A 79 5.50 -0.26 17.90
N THR A 80 5.20 -1.02 18.94
CA THR A 80 4.98 -2.46 18.99
C THR A 80 3.63 -2.88 19.63
N GLY A 81 2.78 -1.94 20.08
CA GLY A 81 1.55 -2.24 20.82
C GLY A 81 0.26 -1.75 20.17
N TYR A 82 -0.74 -2.62 20.07
CA TYR A 82 -2.11 -2.28 19.65
C TYR A 82 -2.82 -1.46 20.74
N SER A 83 -3.18 -0.21 20.45
CA SER A 83 -4.03 0.59 21.34
C SER A 83 -5.45 0.62 20.80
N LYS A 84 -6.41 -0.02 21.51
CA LYS A 84 -7.84 -0.01 21.17
C LYS A 84 -8.60 1.14 21.85
N THR A 85 -7.91 2.03 22.55
CA THR A 85 -8.52 3.17 23.24
C THR A 85 -8.59 4.37 22.30
N PRO A 86 -9.78 4.93 22.03
CA PRO A 86 -9.91 6.24 21.41
C PRO A 86 -9.07 7.25 22.21
N PRO A 87 -8.26 8.10 21.57
CA PRO A 87 -8.40 8.57 20.18
C PRO A 87 -7.44 7.94 19.15
N CYS A 88 -6.72 6.89 19.53
CA CYS A 88 -5.70 6.26 18.67
C CYS A 88 -6.36 5.25 17.73
N ARG A 89 -6.22 5.44 16.43
CA ARG A 89 -6.68 4.48 15.42
C ARG A 89 -5.46 3.78 14.86
N ASP A 90 -5.51 2.45 14.85
CA ASP A 90 -4.47 1.59 14.29
C ASP A 90 -4.97 0.97 12.99
N TYR A 91 -4.06 0.58 12.11
CA TYR A 91 -4.41 -0.18 10.91
C TYR A 91 -3.59 -1.46 10.86
N VAL A 92 -4.23 -2.52 10.35
CA VAL A 92 -3.61 -3.83 10.15
C VAL A 92 -3.50 -4.07 8.65
N GLU A 93 -2.29 -4.30 8.17
CA GLU A 93 -2.06 -4.78 6.81
C GLU A 93 -2.23 -6.30 6.84
N LEU A 94 -3.11 -6.81 5.99
CA LEU A 94 -3.23 -8.25 5.76
C LEU A 94 -2.29 -8.64 4.63
N PRO A 95 -1.79 -9.88 4.56
CA PRO A 95 -0.91 -10.31 3.48
C PRO A 95 -1.66 -10.29 2.16
N ALA A 96 -0.93 -10.01 1.06
CA ALA A 96 -1.52 -10.15 -0.26
C ALA A 96 -1.68 -11.64 -0.58
N LYS A 97 -2.87 -12.02 -0.99
CA LYS A 97 -3.19 -13.37 -1.45
C LYS A 97 -2.58 -13.62 -2.83
N CYS A 98 -2.68 -12.67 -3.76
CA CYS A 98 -2.01 -12.76 -5.06
C CYS A 98 -0.78 -11.86 -5.08
N VAL A 99 0.37 -12.44 -5.42
CA VAL A 99 1.64 -11.73 -5.58
C VAL A 99 2.11 -11.90 -7.02
N TYR A 100 2.50 -10.79 -7.63
CA TYR A 100 3.04 -10.73 -8.97
C TYR A 100 4.47 -10.18 -8.92
N SER A 101 5.35 -10.78 -9.70
CA SER A 101 6.71 -10.32 -9.95
C SER A 101 6.81 -9.76 -11.37
N CYS A 102 7.61 -8.71 -11.55
CA CYS A 102 7.83 -8.10 -12.85
C CYS A 102 9.24 -8.44 -13.35
N ASP A 103 9.34 -9.03 -14.54
CA ASP A 103 10.62 -9.38 -15.15
C ASP A 103 11.46 -8.14 -15.55
N SER A 104 10.80 -7.08 -16.02
CA SER A 104 11.48 -5.86 -16.47
C SER A 104 12.19 -5.11 -15.33
N CYS A 105 11.61 -5.06 -14.13
CA CYS A 105 12.19 -4.34 -12.99
C CYS A 105 12.62 -5.22 -11.82
N ASN A 106 12.37 -6.54 -11.90
CA ASN A 106 12.64 -7.52 -10.85
C ASN A 106 11.98 -7.19 -9.49
N LYS A 107 10.91 -6.38 -9.50
CA LYS A 107 10.15 -6.02 -8.30
C LYS A 107 8.86 -6.83 -8.21
N LYS A 108 8.40 -7.02 -6.98
CA LYS A 108 7.16 -7.72 -6.66
C LYS A 108 6.12 -6.79 -6.04
N PHE A 109 4.85 -7.11 -6.26
CA PHE A 109 3.71 -6.39 -5.70
C PHE A 109 2.54 -7.36 -5.50
N GLY A 110 1.66 -7.04 -4.56
CA GLY A 110 0.46 -7.79 -4.28
C GLY A 110 -0.78 -7.14 -4.87
N ILE A 111 -1.73 -7.91 -5.38
CA ILE A 111 -3.04 -7.38 -5.76
C ILE A 111 -4.11 -8.47 -5.59
N ASP A 112 -5.14 -8.16 -4.82
CA ASP A 112 -6.09 -9.17 -4.34
C ASP A 112 -7.42 -9.17 -5.08
N CYS A 113 -7.81 -8.04 -5.68
CA CYS A 113 -9.16 -7.88 -6.23
C CYS A 113 -9.23 -7.80 -7.76
N LYS A 114 -8.13 -7.48 -8.46
CA LYS A 114 -8.13 -7.32 -9.92
C LYS A 114 -6.85 -7.86 -10.53
N LYS A 115 -6.91 -8.28 -11.80
CA LYS A 115 -5.72 -8.65 -12.56
C LYS A 115 -4.91 -7.40 -12.88
N PRO A 116 -3.59 -7.39 -12.62
CA PRO A 116 -2.75 -6.27 -13.00
C PRO A 116 -2.54 -6.29 -14.52
N GLU A 117 -2.71 -5.13 -15.14
CA GLU A 117 -2.38 -4.90 -16.55
C GLU A 117 -0.99 -4.28 -16.71
N ASN A 118 -0.52 -3.57 -15.67
CA ASN A 118 0.75 -2.85 -15.67
C ASN A 118 1.53 -3.07 -14.37
N CYS A 119 2.85 -2.95 -14.44
CA CYS A 119 3.72 -2.95 -13.27
C CYS A 119 3.61 -1.61 -12.52
N PRO A 120 3.41 -1.61 -11.19
CA PRO A 120 3.28 -0.37 -10.42
C PRO A 120 4.60 0.42 -10.28
N TYR A 121 5.73 -0.18 -10.64
CA TYR A 121 7.05 0.43 -10.50
C TYR A 121 7.64 0.95 -11.82
N CYS A 122 7.45 0.21 -12.92
CA CYS A 122 8.07 0.53 -14.21
C CYS A 122 7.08 0.66 -15.37
N ASN A 123 5.77 0.49 -15.11
CA ASN A 123 4.73 0.49 -16.13
C ASN A 123 4.90 -0.57 -17.23
N ALA A 124 5.64 -1.65 -16.97
CA ALA A 124 5.71 -2.78 -17.89
C ALA A 124 4.34 -3.45 -18.06
N THR A 125 4.03 -3.89 -19.27
CA THR A 125 2.75 -4.55 -19.59
C THR A 125 2.65 -5.91 -18.90
N ARG A 126 1.42 -6.44 -18.82
CA ARG A 126 1.11 -7.76 -18.24
C ARG A 126 1.96 -8.92 -18.73
N GLU A 127 2.55 -8.81 -19.92
CA GLU A 127 3.39 -9.86 -20.51
C GLU A 127 4.67 -10.09 -19.70
N HIS A 128 5.13 -9.06 -18.99
CA HIS A 128 6.27 -9.11 -18.08
C HIS A 128 5.87 -9.40 -16.63
N LEU A 129 4.59 -9.65 -16.35
CA LEU A 129 4.07 -9.89 -15.01
C LEU A 129 3.85 -11.38 -14.80
N HIS A 130 4.55 -11.95 -13.82
CA HIS A 130 4.48 -13.35 -13.45
C HIS A 130 3.77 -13.50 -12.11
N GLU A 131 2.71 -14.31 -12.09
CA GLU A 131 2.01 -14.66 -10.86
C GLU A 131 2.84 -15.67 -10.06
N GLU A 132 3.25 -15.32 -8.84
CA GLU A 132 4.02 -16.22 -7.98
C GLU A 132 3.12 -17.20 -7.21
N ASN A 133 1.91 -16.76 -6.85
CA ASN A 133 0.94 -17.58 -6.13
C ASN A 133 -0.41 -17.55 -6.84
N LYS A 134 -0.92 -18.73 -7.22
CA LYS A 134 -2.30 -18.89 -7.68
C LYS A 134 -3.24 -18.50 -6.55
N CYS A 135 -4.01 -17.44 -6.76
CA CYS A 135 -5.07 -17.05 -5.86
C CYS A 135 -6.34 -16.76 -6.66
N ASP A 136 -7.47 -17.20 -6.13
CA ASP A 136 -8.79 -16.86 -6.64
C ASP A 136 -9.06 -15.37 -6.39
N LEU A 137 -9.00 -14.57 -7.47
CA LEU A 137 -9.42 -13.16 -7.50
C LEU A 137 -10.95 -13.05 -7.35
N ASN A 138 -11.49 -13.54 -6.24
CA ASN A 138 -12.90 -13.41 -5.87
C ASN A 138 -13.02 -12.31 -4.81
N CYS A 139 -13.01 -11.07 -5.27
CA CYS A 139 -13.41 -9.93 -4.46
C CYS A 139 -14.93 -9.82 -4.67
N SER A 140 -15.73 -10.31 -3.71
CA SER A 140 -17.18 -10.14 -3.74
C SER A 140 -17.48 -8.64 -3.79
N GLU A 141 -18.17 -8.21 -4.85
CA GLU A 141 -18.68 -6.85 -5.05
C GLU A 141 -19.47 -6.33 -3.84
#